data_AF-A0A2I0QFJ0-F1
#
_entry.id   AF-A0A2I0QFJ0-F1
#
_cell.length_a   1.000
_cell.length_b   1.000
_cell.length_c   1.000
_cell.angle_alpha   90.00
_cell.angle_beta   90.00
_cell.angle_gamma   90.00
#
_symmetry.space_group_name_H-M   'P 1'
#
loop_
_entity.id
_entity.type
_entity.pdbx_description
1 polymer ?
#
loop_
_entity_poly.entity_id
_entity_poly.type
_entity_poly.pdbx_seq_one_letter_code
_entity_poly.pdbx_strand_id
1 'polypeptide(L)'
;MARLSALQLYKLLPKTNCGECTEKTCMAFAMKLMERGVKAEHCVQLKGDKLKKLREVITPPVREVVIGKDEQAITIGGEEVMYRHDLKFFNPAAMVLDISDAMDENTIKNRIDFVKNYRYERVGKILRLDGICLRCATNDKAQFLKTVNTVCQNFDKFIMLCTLNPEIMDAALEITKDRRPLIYAATNENFKEMSELAGKYNCPLAVHSENLDEIGSMTKTLMNAGFTDIVIDPGFDFENLSSVINKLEILRKAAIKDVKEFSFPV
;
A
#
# COMPACT_ATOMS: atom_id res chain seq x y z
N MET A 1 4.73 18.33 -8.81
CA MET A 1 3.68 18.86 -9.71
C MET A 1 2.78 19.78 -8.89
N ALA A 2 2.31 20.92 -9.41
CA ALA A 2 1.39 21.78 -8.66
C ALA A 2 0.06 21.05 -8.44
N ARG A 3 -0.42 20.98 -7.20
CA ARG A 3 -1.72 20.38 -6.85
C ARG A 3 -2.81 20.97 -7.73
N LEU A 4 -3.66 20.12 -8.29
CA LEU A 4 -4.73 20.57 -9.17
C LEU A 4 -5.75 21.39 -8.39
N SER A 5 -6.06 22.56 -8.92
CA SER A 5 -7.16 23.38 -8.42
C SER A 5 -8.51 22.74 -8.76
N ALA A 6 -9.53 23.02 -7.94
CA ALA A 6 -10.91 22.63 -8.23
C ALA A 6 -11.36 23.10 -9.63
N LEU A 7 -10.87 24.26 -10.10
CA LEU A 7 -11.16 24.75 -11.45
C LEU A 7 -10.54 23.87 -12.55
N GLN A 8 -9.31 23.38 -12.36
CA GLN A 8 -8.68 22.45 -13.31
C GLN A 8 -9.44 21.12 -13.36
N LEU A 9 -9.87 20.59 -12.21
CA LEU A 9 -10.70 19.38 -12.16
C LEU A 9 -12.06 19.60 -12.82
N TYR A 10 -12.72 20.73 -12.52
CA TYR A 10 -14.00 21.10 -13.12
C TYR A 10 -13.95 21.15 -14.66
N LYS A 11 -12.82 21.56 -15.25
CA LYS A 11 -12.63 21.57 -16.71
C LYS A 11 -12.67 20.16 -17.33
N LEU A 12 -12.34 19.12 -16.57
CA LEU A 12 -12.37 17.72 -16.99
C LEU A 12 -13.72 17.04 -16.76
N LEU A 13 -14.62 17.66 -16.00
CA LEU A 13 -15.96 17.14 -15.73
C LEU A 13 -16.95 17.40 -16.88
N PRO A 14 -18.09 16.69 -16.94
CA PRO A 14 -19.11 16.89 -17.97
C PRO A 14 -19.82 18.25 -17.94
N LYS A 15 -19.79 18.96 -16.80
CA LYS A 15 -20.43 20.28 -16.59
C LYS A 15 -21.96 20.29 -16.78
N THR A 16 -22.61 19.14 -16.60
CA THR A 16 -24.07 19.01 -16.75
C THR A 16 -24.84 19.49 -15.52
N ASN A 17 -24.20 19.53 -14.34
CA ASN A 17 -24.86 19.81 -13.05
C ASN A 17 -26.12 18.95 -12.83
N CYS A 18 -26.11 17.69 -13.29
CA CYS A 18 -27.26 16.79 -13.25
C CYS A 18 -27.74 16.43 -11.83
N GLY A 19 -26.89 16.56 -10.80
CA GLY A 19 -27.23 16.16 -9.43
C GLY A 19 -27.38 14.64 -9.22
N GLU A 20 -27.01 13.82 -10.21
CA GLU A 20 -27.06 12.35 -10.14
C GLU A 20 -25.88 11.74 -9.36
N CYS A 21 -24.91 12.58 -8.97
CA CYS A 21 -23.83 12.20 -8.06
C CYS A 21 -24.10 12.79 -6.67
N THR A 22 -23.22 12.54 -5.70
CA THR A 22 -23.40 13.01 -4.31
C THR A 22 -23.48 14.53 -4.16
N GLU A 23 -23.17 15.30 -5.21
CA GLU A 23 -23.12 16.75 -5.19
C GLU A 23 -24.11 17.41 -6.15
N LYS A 24 -24.66 18.55 -5.72
CA LYS A 24 -25.63 19.35 -6.50
C LYS A 24 -25.05 19.99 -7.76
N THR A 25 -23.74 20.24 -7.80
CA THR A 25 -23.06 20.88 -8.94
C THR A 25 -21.75 20.16 -9.25
N CYS A 26 -21.34 20.21 -10.52
CA CYS A 26 -20.05 19.66 -10.93
C CYS A 26 -18.88 20.43 -10.28
N MET A 27 -19.04 21.71 -9.95
CA MET A 27 -18.00 22.46 -9.22
C MET A 27 -17.86 21.95 -7.77
N ALA A 28 -18.97 21.70 -7.08
CA ALA A 28 -18.94 21.09 -5.74
C ALA A 28 -18.31 19.69 -5.78
N PHE A 29 -18.64 18.89 -6.81
CA PHE A 29 -17.98 17.61 -7.05
C PHE A 29 -16.47 17.74 -7.25
N ALA A 30 -16.03 18.71 -8.07
CA ALA A 30 -14.61 19.00 -8.27
C ALA A 30 -13.88 19.40 -6.98
N MET A 31 -14.51 20.21 -6.13
CA MET A 31 -13.95 20.60 -4.82
C MET A 31 -13.79 19.38 -3.91
N LYS A 32 -14.84 18.55 -3.77
CA LYS A 32 -14.74 17.33 -2.95
C LYS A 32 -13.76 16.31 -3.52
N LEU A 33 -13.63 16.22 -4.84
CA LEU A 33 -12.66 15.35 -5.50
C LEU A 33 -11.22 15.80 -5.18
N MET A 34 -10.96 17.12 -5.22
CA MET A 34 -9.67 17.71 -4.82
C MET A 34 -9.33 17.45 -3.34
N GLU A 35 -10.34 17.37 -2.48
CA GLU A 35 -10.22 17.06 -1.05
C GLU A 35 -10.24 15.56 -0.74
N ARG A 36 -10.39 14.72 -1.76
CA ARG A 36 -10.58 13.25 -1.65
C ARG A 36 -11.79 12.80 -0.85
N GLY A 37 -12.81 13.66 -0.75
CA GLY A 37 -14.09 13.30 -0.12
C GLY A 37 -15.00 12.44 -1.00
N VAL A 38 -14.70 12.33 -2.30
CA VAL A 38 -15.44 11.53 -3.29
C VAL A 38 -14.48 10.87 -4.28
N LYS A 39 -14.91 9.79 -4.93
CA LYS A 39 -14.16 9.14 -6.01
C LYS A 39 -14.67 9.58 -7.39
N ALA A 40 -13.83 9.50 -8.41
CA ALA A 40 -14.19 9.90 -9.78
C ALA A 40 -15.39 9.10 -10.33
N GLU A 41 -15.51 7.84 -9.91
CA GLU A 41 -16.56 6.88 -10.29
C GLU A 41 -17.95 7.29 -9.81
N HIS A 42 -18.05 8.15 -8.79
CA HIS A 42 -19.33 8.64 -8.30
C HIS A 42 -20.04 9.53 -9.33
N CYS A 43 -19.34 10.01 -10.37
CA CYS A 43 -19.97 10.71 -11.47
C CYS A 43 -20.42 9.71 -12.54
N VAL A 44 -21.73 9.39 -12.57
CA VAL A 44 -22.33 8.44 -13.54
C VAL A 44 -22.16 8.83 -15.01
N GLN A 45 -21.90 10.12 -15.27
CA GLN A 45 -21.70 10.68 -16.61
C GLN A 45 -20.25 10.54 -17.11
N LEU A 46 -19.29 10.18 -16.25
CA LEU A 46 -17.90 9.93 -16.65
C LEU A 46 -17.71 8.45 -17.02
N LYS A 47 -17.42 8.20 -18.29
CA LYS A 47 -17.17 6.84 -18.83
C LYS A 47 -15.96 6.83 -19.75
N GLY A 48 -15.40 5.64 -19.96
CA GLY A 48 -14.29 5.40 -20.87
C GLY A 48 -13.09 6.32 -20.63
N ASP A 49 -12.57 6.91 -21.70
CA ASP A 49 -11.35 7.74 -21.67
C ASP A 49 -11.44 8.97 -20.77
N LYS A 50 -12.64 9.57 -20.63
CA LYS A 50 -12.82 10.75 -19.75
C LYS A 50 -12.62 10.38 -18.29
N LEU A 51 -13.14 9.23 -17.87
CA LEU A 51 -12.94 8.71 -16.51
C LEU A 51 -11.47 8.34 -16.29
N LYS A 52 -10.84 7.65 -17.27
CA LYS A 52 -9.43 7.28 -17.21
C LYS A 52 -8.53 8.52 -17.07
N LYS A 53 -8.73 9.53 -17.91
CA LYS A 53 -7.97 10.79 -17.86
C LYS A 53 -8.16 11.52 -16.53
N LEU A 54 -9.37 11.56 -15.99
CA LEU A 54 -9.60 12.16 -14.68
C LEU A 54 -8.86 11.39 -13.58
N ARG A 55 -8.94 10.04 -13.58
CA ARG A 55 -8.22 9.18 -12.64
C ARG A 55 -6.73 9.44 -12.66
N GLU A 56 -6.12 9.49 -13.84
CA GLU A 56 -4.69 9.76 -14.01
C GLU A 56 -4.30 11.12 -13.40
N VAL A 57 -5.12 12.13 -13.64
CA VAL A 57 -4.87 13.50 -13.17
C VAL A 57 -5.04 13.63 -11.65
N ILE A 58 -6.02 12.95 -11.04
CA ILE A 58 -6.26 13.00 -9.59
C ILE A 58 -5.41 12.01 -8.80
N THR A 59 -4.70 11.10 -9.47
CA THR A 59 -3.84 10.13 -8.79
C THR A 59 -2.72 10.89 -8.08
N PRO A 60 -2.54 10.69 -6.77
CA PRO A 60 -1.48 11.37 -6.04
C PRO A 60 -0.09 10.96 -6.56
N PRO A 61 0.92 11.84 -6.43
CA PRO A 61 2.30 11.55 -6.81
C PRO A 61 2.84 10.27 -6.19
N VAL A 62 2.49 9.97 -4.93
CA VAL A 62 2.64 8.63 -4.37
C VAL A 62 1.29 7.95 -4.39
N ARG A 63 1.18 6.85 -5.15
CA ARG A 63 -0.03 6.06 -5.30
C ARG A 63 -0.53 5.53 -3.96
N GLU A 64 -1.83 5.31 -3.89
CA GLU A 64 -2.44 4.59 -2.79
C GLU A 64 -2.36 3.09 -3.09
N VAL A 65 -1.94 2.31 -2.09
CA VAL A 65 -2.00 0.85 -2.13
C VAL A 65 -2.88 0.41 -0.97
N VAL A 66 -3.97 -0.27 -1.33
CA VAL A 66 -4.85 -0.91 -0.35
C VAL A 66 -4.25 -2.25 0.01
N ILE A 67 -4.31 -2.66 1.27
CA ILE A 67 -3.85 -3.96 1.77
C ILE A 67 -4.91 -4.50 2.71
N GLY A 68 -5.29 -5.77 2.59
CA GLY A 68 -6.48 -6.31 3.25
C GLY A 68 -7.73 -6.29 2.37
N LYS A 69 -8.87 -6.70 2.94
CA LYS A 69 -10.21 -6.59 2.34
C LYS A 69 -11.20 -5.98 3.34
N ASP A 70 -12.28 -5.43 2.79
CA ASP A 70 -13.44 -4.92 3.53
C ASP A 70 -13.05 -3.92 4.63
N GLU A 71 -13.68 -4.00 5.80
CA GLU A 71 -13.46 -3.09 6.93
C GLU A 71 -12.07 -3.24 7.57
N GLN A 72 -11.36 -4.32 7.25
CA GLN A 72 -10.02 -4.63 7.76
C GLN A 72 -8.91 -4.12 6.83
N ALA A 73 -9.28 -3.55 5.68
CA ALA A 73 -8.33 -3.00 4.74
C ALA A 73 -7.73 -1.67 5.25
N ILE A 74 -6.42 -1.52 5.05
CA ILE A 74 -5.72 -0.26 5.25
C ILE A 74 -5.25 0.28 3.91
N THR A 75 -5.08 1.59 3.83
CA THR A 75 -4.49 2.25 2.66
C THR A 75 -3.18 2.89 3.09
N ILE A 76 -2.10 2.56 2.39
CA ILE A 76 -0.80 3.23 2.53
C ILE A 76 -0.48 4.07 1.29
N GLY A 77 0.46 5.00 1.41
CA GLY A 77 0.80 5.92 0.31
C GLY A 77 -0.21 7.05 0.17
N GLY A 78 -0.45 7.51 -1.05
CA GLY A 78 -1.40 8.60 -1.29
C GLY A 78 -0.88 9.99 -0.94
N GLU A 79 0.42 10.22 -0.77
CA GLU A 79 0.91 11.55 -0.38
C GLU A 79 1.26 12.43 -1.59
N GLU A 80 1.06 13.74 -1.42
CA GLU A 80 1.27 14.75 -2.47
C GLU A 80 2.41 15.71 -2.19
N VAL A 81 2.83 15.84 -0.93
CA VAL A 81 3.75 16.89 -0.48
C VAL A 81 4.92 16.32 0.31
N MET A 82 6.02 17.08 0.34
CA MET A 82 7.18 16.77 1.17
C MET A 82 6.93 17.21 2.62
N TYR A 83 6.27 18.35 2.81
CA TYR A 83 6.09 18.95 4.12
C TYR A 83 4.62 19.08 4.49
N ARG A 84 4.31 18.68 5.73
CA ARG A 84 2.96 18.69 6.30
C ARG A 84 2.30 20.08 6.41
N HIS A 85 3.06 21.16 6.25
CA HIS A 85 2.54 22.53 6.30
C HIS A 85 2.04 23.02 4.93
N ASP A 86 2.53 22.41 3.83
CA ASP A 86 2.01 22.68 2.49
C ASP A 86 0.64 22.03 2.30
N LEU A 87 0.50 20.79 2.79
CA LEU A 87 -0.73 20.03 2.84
C LEU A 87 -0.62 18.97 3.94
N LYS A 88 -1.75 18.54 4.50
CA LYS A 88 -1.75 17.41 5.43
C LYS A 88 -1.22 16.16 4.75
N PHE A 89 -0.60 15.27 5.52
CA PHE A 89 -0.45 13.88 5.10
C PHE A 89 -1.79 13.16 5.21
N PHE A 90 -2.09 12.28 4.25
CA PHE A 90 -3.42 11.69 4.11
C PHE A 90 -3.52 10.35 4.83
N ASN A 91 -2.56 9.45 4.61
CA ASN A 91 -2.61 8.10 5.14
C ASN A 91 -1.51 7.92 6.20
N PRO A 92 -1.86 7.60 7.46
CA PRO A 92 -0.87 7.31 8.50
C PRO A 92 0.04 6.14 8.11
N ALA A 93 1.28 6.16 8.60
CA ALA A 93 2.18 5.02 8.46
C ALA A 93 1.60 3.80 9.20
N ALA A 94 1.56 2.65 8.53
CA ALA A 94 1.07 1.42 9.12
C ALA A 94 2.06 0.89 10.17
N MET A 95 1.56 0.60 11.37
CA MET A 95 2.33 0.03 12.48
C MET A 95 1.98 -1.45 12.64
N VAL A 96 2.95 -2.30 12.32
CA VAL A 96 2.78 -3.76 12.31
C VAL A 96 3.80 -4.42 13.23
N LEU A 97 3.40 -5.48 13.93
CA LEU A 97 4.30 -6.24 14.79
C LEU A 97 4.83 -7.47 14.03
N ASP A 98 6.12 -7.75 14.16
CA ASP A 98 6.71 -8.96 13.60
C ASP A 98 6.32 -10.22 14.40
N ILE A 99 6.09 -11.32 13.71
CA ILE A 99 6.01 -12.67 14.28
C ILE A 99 6.89 -13.56 13.42
N SER A 100 7.94 -14.11 14.02
CA SER A 100 8.84 -15.06 13.37
C SER A 100 8.31 -16.48 13.57
N ASP A 101 8.35 -17.30 12.53
CA ASP A 101 8.06 -18.73 12.60
C ASP A 101 9.04 -19.52 13.48
N ALA A 102 10.20 -18.94 13.82
CA ALA A 102 11.17 -19.50 14.76
C ALA A 102 10.78 -19.30 16.25
N MET A 103 9.72 -18.53 16.54
CA MET A 103 9.22 -18.34 17.90
C MET A 103 8.45 -19.56 18.39
N ASP A 104 8.42 -19.79 19.70
CA ASP A 104 7.55 -20.79 20.31
C ASP A 104 6.06 -20.37 20.27
N GLU A 105 5.17 -21.35 20.39
CA GLU A 105 3.71 -21.14 20.27
C GLU A 105 3.16 -20.13 21.29
N ASN A 106 3.69 -20.12 22.52
CA ASN A 106 3.22 -19.18 23.54
C ASN A 106 3.63 -17.75 23.20
N THR A 107 4.86 -17.55 22.72
CA THR A 107 5.34 -16.24 22.25
C THR A 107 4.52 -15.73 21.06
N ILE A 108 4.23 -16.60 20.08
CA ILE A 108 3.38 -16.26 18.93
C ILE A 108 2.00 -15.80 19.42
N LYS A 109 1.35 -16.58 20.29
CA LYS A 109 0.02 -16.25 20.83
C LYS A 109 0.02 -14.93 21.60
N ASN A 110 1.00 -14.72 22.47
CA ASN A 110 1.13 -13.48 23.24
C ASN A 110 1.29 -12.25 22.34
N ARG A 111 2.05 -12.36 21.23
CA ARG A 111 2.19 -11.28 20.25
C ARG A 111 0.88 -11.00 19.50
N ILE A 112 0.15 -12.04 19.08
CA ILE A 112 -1.17 -11.89 18.46
C ILE A 112 -2.12 -11.16 19.42
N ASP A 113 -2.19 -11.62 20.66
CA ASP A 113 -3.06 -11.04 21.70
C ASP A 113 -2.68 -9.59 22.00
N PHE A 114 -1.39 -9.26 22.01
CA PHE A 114 -0.93 -7.89 22.16
C PHE A 114 -1.44 -7.01 21.01
N VAL A 115 -1.26 -7.39 19.75
CA VAL A 115 -1.72 -6.60 18.59
C VAL A 115 -3.23 -6.45 18.56
N LYS A 116 -3.95 -7.52 18.89
CA LYS A 116 -5.42 -7.55 18.93
C LYS A 116 -5.98 -6.59 19.98
N ASN A 117 -5.38 -6.59 21.18
CA ASN A 117 -5.92 -5.87 22.34
C ASN A 117 -5.27 -4.50 22.56
N TYR A 118 -4.19 -4.16 21.86
CA TYR A 118 -3.52 -2.87 22.01
C TYR A 118 -4.48 -1.71 21.71
N ARG A 119 -4.72 -0.91 22.74
CA ARG A 119 -5.59 0.27 22.70
C ARG A 119 -4.95 1.36 23.54
N TYR A 120 -4.65 2.50 22.92
CA TYR A 120 -4.17 3.68 23.63
C TYR A 120 -5.05 4.89 23.31
N GLU A 121 -5.61 5.54 24.32
CA GLU A 121 -6.48 6.69 24.13
C GLU A 121 -5.70 8.00 24.33
N ARG A 122 -5.72 8.87 23.32
CA ARG A 122 -5.04 10.16 23.34
C ARG A 122 -5.92 11.23 22.71
N VAL A 123 -6.32 12.21 23.51
CA VAL A 123 -7.12 13.37 23.05
C VAL A 123 -8.38 12.91 22.30
N GLY A 124 -9.14 11.99 22.90
CA GLY A 124 -10.38 11.44 22.34
C GLY A 124 -10.21 10.51 21.13
N LYS A 125 -8.97 10.19 20.73
CA LYS A 125 -8.68 9.22 19.67
C LYS A 125 -8.17 7.92 20.25
N ILE A 126 -8.61 6.81 19.67
CA ILE A 126 -8.15 5.47 20.01
C ILE A 126 -7.08 5.06 19.00
N LEU A 127 -5.84 4.94 19.45
CA LEU A 127 -4.71 4.41 18.69
C LEU A 127 -4.68 2.88 18.83
N ARG A 128 -4.40 2.20 17.74
CA ARG A 128 -4.30 0.74 17.62
C ARG A 128 -3.10 0.39 16.74
N LEU A 129 -2.64 -0.86 16.84
CA LEU A 129 -1.75 -1.42 15.83
C LEU A 129 -2.57 -1.88 14.63
N ASP A 130 -1.98 -1.74 13.44
CA ASP A 130 -2.65 -2.01 12.17
C ASP A 130 -2.64 -3.49 11.82
N GLY A 131 -1.54 -4.21 12.13
CA GLY A 131 -1.43 -5.61 11.73
C GLY A 131 -0.19 -6.36 12.19
N ILE A 132 0.08 -7.46 11.49
CA ILE A 132 1.16 -8.43 11.77
C ILE A 132 1.99 -8.68 10.49
N CYS A 133 3.32 -8.67 10.57
CA CYS A 133 4.20 -9.29 9.55
C CYS A 133 4.61 -10.69 10.03
N LEU A 134 4.34 -11.69 9.20
CA LEU A 134 4.72 -13.08 9.39
C LEU A 134 6.03 -13.35 8.69
N ARG A 135 7.11 -13.50 9.44
CA ARG A 135 8.46 -13.72 8.91
C ARG A 135 8.84 -15.20 8.91
N CYS A 136 9.16 -15.71 7.73
CA CYS A 136 9.74 -17.03 7.54
C CYS A 136 11.25 -16.94 7.82
N ALA A 137 11.64 -16.97 9.09
CA ALA A 137 13.04 -16.93 9.50
C ALA A 137 13.71 -18.31 9.37
N THR A 138 12.92 -19.39 9.43
CA THR A 138 13.46 -20.76 9.34
C THR A 138 13.67 -21.25 7.91
N ASN A 139 13.00 -20.63 6.93
CA ASN A 139 12.87 -21.14 5.56
C ASN A 139 12.27 -22.56 5.49
N ASP A 140 11.54 -22.99 6.53
CA ASP A 140 10.81 -24.25 6.56
C ASP A 140 9.33 -24.03 6.18
N LYS A 141 8.90 -24.68 5.09
CA LYS A 141 7.55 -24.54 4.55
C LYS A 141 6.48 -24.96 5.57
N ALA A 142 6.65 -26.10 6.24
CA ALA A 142 5.62 -26.62 7.15
C ALA A 142 5.46 -25.73 8.39
N GLN A 143 6.59 -25.28 8.96
CA GLN A 143 6.63 -24.40 10.12
C GLN A 143 6.04 -23.02 9.81
N PHE A 144 6.37 -22.44 8.66
CA PHE A 144 5.80 -21.16 8.25
C PHE A 144 4.28 -21.27 8.06
N LEU A 145 3.79 -22.31 7.36
CA LEU A 145 2.35 -22.50 7.15
C LEU A 145 1.60 -22.77 8.46
N LYS A 146 2.20 -23.47 9.42
CA LYS A 146 1.63 -23.62 10.77
C LYS A 146 1.45 -22.27 11.46
N THR A 147 2.45 -21.39 11.36
CA THR A 147 2.40 -20.04 11.93
C THR A 147 1.34 -19.18 11.23
N VAL A 148 1.29 -19.22 9.89
CA VAL A 148 0.28 -18.51 9.07
C VAL A 148 -1.14 -18.94 9.46
N ASN A 149 -1.41 -20.24 9.58
CA ASN A 149 -2.71 -20.76 10.03
C ASN A 149 -3.06 -20.27 11.43
N THR A 150 -2.10 -20.34 12.37
CA THR A 150 -2.30 -19.89 13.75
C THR A 150 -2.71 -18.42 13.81
N VAL A 151 -2.04 -17.55 13.04
CA VAL A 151 -2.41 -16.13 12.97
C VAL A 151 -3.75 -15.95 12.27
N CYS A 152 -4.03 -16.67 11.19
CA CYS A 152 -5.29 -16.53 10.48
C CYS A 152 -6.52 -16.90 11.31
N GLN A 153 -6.40 -17.86 12.22
CA GLN A 153 -7.47 -18.27 13.12
C GLN A 153 -7.72 -17.28 14.26
N ASN A 154 -6.73 -16.47 14.63
CA ASN A 154 -6.78 -15.63 15.83
C ASN A 154 -6.77 -14.11 15.55
N PHE A 155 -6.49 -13.72 14.31
CA PHE A 155 -6.30 -12.33 13.89
C PHE A 155 -6.88 -12.08 12.49
N ASP A 156 -7.68 -11.03 12.33
CA ASP A 156 -8.48 -10.73 11.14
C ASP A 156 -8.06 -9.43 10.40
N LYS A 157 -7.12 -8.65 10.96
CA LYS A 157 -6.64 -7.40 10.32
C LYS A 157 -5.54 -7.62 9.27
N PHE A 158 -4.84 -6.54 8.92
CA PHE A 158 -3.69 -6.52 8.02
C PHE A 158 -2.68 -7.65 8.31
N ILE A 159 -2.29 -8.36 7.25
CA ILE A 159 -1.19 -9.32 7.29
C ILE A 159 -0.21 -9.00 6.17
N MET A 160 1.08 -9.06 6.50
CA MET A 160 2.20 -9.07 5.56
C MET A 160 2.88 -10.43 5.66
N LEU A 161 3.13 -11.08 4.52
CA LEU A 161 3.85 -12.34 4.43
C LEU A 161 5.28 -12.05 4.02
N CYS A 162 6.24 -12.40 4.87
CA CYS A 162 7.64 -12.00 4.77
C CYS A 162 8.50 -13.25 4.49
N THR A 163 8.67 -13.62 3.21
CA THR A 163 9.57 -14.69 2.71
C THR A 163 10.05 -14.40 1.28
N LEU A 164 11.32 -14.69 1.00
CA LEU A 164 11.89 -14.57 -0.35
C LEU A 164 11.78 -15.87 -1.18
N ASN A 165 11.26 -16.94 -0.59
CA ASN A 165 11.07 -18.23 -1.27
C ASN A 165 9.67 -18.29 -1.92
N PRO A 166 9.57 -18.32 -3.27
CA PRO A 166 8.29 -18.32 -3.96
C PRO A 166 7.41 -19.52 -3.63
N GLU A 167 7.97 -20.72 -3.40
CA GLU A 167 7.19 -21.92 -3.08
C GLU A 167 6.53 -21.85 -1.70
N ILE A 168 7.19 -21.19 -0.75
CA ILE A 168 6.63 -20.94 0.58
C ILE A 168 5.59 -19.83 0.49
N MET A 169 5.87 -18.78 -0.29
CA MET A 169 4.95 -17.68 -0.52
C MET A 169 3.64 -18.15 -1.16
N ASP A 170 3.69 -18.95 -2.23
CA ASP A 170 2.50 -19.49 -2.91
C ASP A 170 1.63 -20.30 -1.94
N ALA A 171 2.23 -21.17 -1.14
CA ALA A 171 1.50 -21.96 -0.16
C ALA A 171 0.87 -21.11 0.96
N ALA A 172 1.54 -20.05 1.41
CA ALA A 172 0.99 -19.13 2.40
C ALA A 172 -0.11 -18.24 1.82
N LEU A 173 -0.01 -17.87 0.54
CA LEU A 173 -1.03 -17.13 -0.19
C LEU A 173 -2.29 -17.97 -0.39
N GLU A 174 -2.18 -19.27 -0.63
CA GLU A 174 -3.37 -20.13 -0.72
C GLU A 174 -4.20 -20.13 0.59
N ILE A 175 -3.55 -20.08 1.75
CA ILE A 175 -4.21 -19.95 3.06
C ILE A 175 -4.84 -18.55 3.23
N THR A 176 -4.22 -17.52 2.66
CA THR A 176 -4.56 -16.10 2.91
C THR A 176 -5.25 -15.42 1.72
N LYS A 177 -5.65 -16.16 0.69
CA LYS A 177 -6.20 -15.63 -0.58
C LYS A 177 -7.41 -14.72 -0.40
N ASP A 178 -8.21 -14.97 0.63
CA ASP A 178 -9.38 -14.16 0.92
C ASP A 178 -9.07 -12.88 1.69
N ARG A 179 -7.82 -12.71 2.13
CA ARG A 179 -7.38 -11.59 2.98
C ARG A 179 -6.56 -10.54 2.25
N ARG A 180 -6.09 -10.82 1.03
CA ARG A 180 -5.27 -9.90 0.22
C ARG A 180 -4.08 -9.31 1.02
N PRO A 181 -3.17 -10.15 1.54
CA PRO A 181 -2.01 -9.71 2.31
C PRO A 181 -0.99 -8.94 1.45
N LEU A 182 -0.07 -8.22 2.10
CA LEU A 182 1.13 -7.70 1.44
C LEU A 182 2.16 -8.82 1.28
N ILE A 183 2.60 -9.05 0.04
CA ILE A 183 3.68 -9.99 -0.30
C ILE A 183 5.01 -9.27 -0.13
N TYR A 184 5.87 -9.79 0.74
CA TYR A 184 7.25 -9.32 0.91
C TYR A 184 8.23 -10.48 0.70
N ALA A 185 9.10 -10.45 -0.31
CA ALA A 185 9.25 -9.42 -1.35
C ALA A 185 9.78 -9.99 -2.67
N ALA A 186 9.58 -9.25 -3.75
CA ALA A 186 10.28 -9.47 -5.00
C ALA A 186 11.66 -8.78 -4.99
N THR A 187 12.71 -9.54 -5.28
CA THR A 187 14.09 -9.11 -5.51
C THR A 187 14.50 -9.49 -6.93
N ASN A 188 15.68 -9.08 -7.41
CA ASN A 188 16.11 -9.45 -8.77
C ASN A 188 16.19 -10.97 -8.99
N GLU A 189 16.46 -11.74 -7.94
CA GLU A 189 16.62 -13.20 -8.00
C GLU A 189 15.30 -13.96 -8.15
N ASN A 190 14.19 -13.41 -7.65
CA ASN A 190 12.88 -14.07 -7.62
C ASN A 190 11.74 -13.23 -8.23
N PHE A 191 12.09 -12.13 -8.92
CA PHE A 191 11.16 -11.09 -9.35
C PHE A 191 10.02 -11.66 -10.19
N LYS A 192 10.33 -12.57 -11.12
CA LYS A 192 9.36 -13.14 -12.04
C LYS A 192 8.31 -13.95 -11.28
N GLU A 193 8.74 -14.90 -10.46
CA GLU A 193 7.89 -15.79 -9.69
C GLU A 193 7.03 -14.99 -8.70
N MET A 194 7.63 -14.05 -7.96
CA MET A 194 6.90 -13.22 -7.00
C MET A 194 5.87 -12.29 -7.67
N SER A 195 6.19 -11.76 -8.86
CA SER A 195 5.25 -10.95 -9.65
C SER A 195 4.07 -11.77 -10.17
N GLU A 196 4.32 -13.00 -10.62
CA GLU A 196 3.27 -13.93 -11.06
C GLU A 196 2.34 -14.29 -9.89
N LEU A 197 2.89 -14.54 -8.69
CA LEU A 197 2.10 -14.79 -7.48
C LEU A 197 1.25 -13.58 -7.09
N ALA A 198 1.81 -12.38 -7.11
CA ALA A 198 1.07 -11.15 -6.80
C ALA A 198 -0.13 -10.97 -7.75
N GLY A 199 0.06 -11.20 -9.05
CA GLY A 199 -1.01 -11.19 -10.04
C GLY A 199 -2.05 -12.30 -9.81
N LYS A 200 -1.60 -13.53 -9.59
CA LYS A 200 -2.45 -14.72 -9.35
C LYS A 200 -3.42 -14.52 -8.19
N TYR A 201 -2.93 -14.00 -7.07
CA TYR A 201 -3.74 -13.80 -5.85
C TYR A 201 -4.29 -12.39 -5.71
N ASN A 202 -4.05 -11.50 -6.69
CA ASN A 202 -4.45 -10.10 -6.65
C ASN A 202 -3.99 -9.39 -5.35
N CYS A 203 -2.75 -9.65 -4.94
CA CYS A 203 -2.17 -9.14 -3.70
C CYS A 203 -1.11 -8.07 -3.99
N PRO A 204 -1.00 -7.02 -3.15
CA PRO A 204 0.06 -6.04 -3.29
C PRO A 204 1.44 -6.67 -3.07
N LEU A 205 2.44 -6.16 -3.78
CA LEU A 205 3.80 -6.68 -3.81
C LEU A 205 4.83 -5.64 -3.37
N ALA A 206 5.63 -5.96 -2.36
CA ALA A 206 6.83 -5.22 -2.05
C ALA A 206 7.96 -5.59 -3.02
N VAL A 207 8.64 -4.59 -3.58
CA VAL A 207 9.89 -4.75 -4.33
C VAL A 207 11.06 -4.30 -3.46
N HIS A 208 12.08 -5.14 -3.34
CA HIS A 208 13.22 -4.91 -2.47
C HIS A 208 14.52 -4.85 -3.26
N SER A 209 15.28 -3.76 -3.07
CA SER A 209 16.71 -3.67 -3.42
C SER A 209 17.33 -2.49 -2.68
N GLU A 210 18.61 -2.58 -2.32
CA GLU A 210 19.35 -1.43 -1.78
C GLU A 210 19.71 -0.39 -2.85
N ASN A 211 19.62 -0.76 -4.13
CA ASN A 211 19.92 0.06 -5.28
C ASN A 211 18.62 0.63 -5.89
N LEU A 212 18.49 1.96 -5.88
CA LEU A 212 17.30 2.65 -6.40
C LEU A 212 17.08 2.42 -7.90
N ASP A 213 18.14 2.20 -8.69
CA ASP A 213 18.00 1.93 -10.13
C ASP A 213 17.36 0.56 -10.38
N GLU A 214 17.68 -0.44 -9.57
CA GLU A 214 17.06 -1.77 -9.62
C GLU A 214 15.59 -1.71 -9.23
N ILE A 215 15.26 -0.97 -8.16
CA ILE A 215 13.88 -0.68 -7.79
C ILE A 215 13.14 -0.07 -8.98
N GLY A 216 13.72 0.97 -9.61
CA GLY A 216 13.11 1.65 -10.75
C GLY A 216 12.87 0.72 -11.94
N SER A 217 13.80 -0.20 -12.20
CA SER A 217 13.65 -1.22 -13.25
C SER A 217 12.51 -2.20 -12.95
N MET A 218 12.44 -2.72 -11.72
CA MET A 218 11.40 -3.64 -11.27
C MET A 218 10.00 -2.99 -11.30
N THR A 219 9.86 -1.79 -10.74
CA THR A 219 8.58 -1.08 -10.72
C THR A 219 8.11 -0.73 -12.13
N LYS A 220 9.01 -0.26 -13.01
CA LYS A 220 8.70 0.00 -14.42
C LYS A 220 8.20 -1.24 -15.13
N THR A 221 8.81 -2.39 -14.86
CA THR A 221 8.43 -3.68 -15.47
C THR A 221 7.03 -4.08 -15.03
N LEU A 222 6.73 -4.01 -13.72
CA LEU A 222 5.38 -4.25 -13.18
C LEU A 222 4.33 -3.29 -13.78
N MET A 223 4.66 -1.99 -13.85
CA MET A 223 3.78 -0.97 -14.42
C MET A 223 3.46 -1.24 -15.90
N ASN A 224 4.44 -1.64 -16.70
CA ASN A 224 4.24 -1.98 -18.11
C ASN A 224 3.36 -3.22 -18.28
N ALA A 225 3.39 -4.14 -17.31
CA ALA A 225 2.48 -5.28 -17.22
C ALA A 225 1.09 -4.91 -16.66
N GLY A 226 0.84 -3.63 -16.34
CA GLY A 226 -0.43 -3.15 -15.80
C GLY A 226 -0.60 -3.37 -14.29
N PHE A 227 0.44 -3.80 -13.58
CA PHE A 227 0.41 -4.00 -12.13
C PHE A 227 0.91 -2.74 -11.41
N THR A 228 0.10 -2.19 -10.50
CA THR A 228 0.42 -0.94 -9.77
C THR A 228 0.24 -1.03 -8.26
N ASP A 229 -0.11 -2.19 -7.72
CA ASP A 229 -0.22 -2.43 -6.28
C ASP A 229 1.17 -2.75 -5.70
N ILE A 230 2.07 -1.77 -5.76
CA ILE A 230 3.50 -1.93 -5.46
C ILE A 230 3.86 -1.16 -4.19
N VAL A 231 4.68 -1.76 -3.34
CA VAL A 231 5.36 -1.10 -2.20
C VAL A 231 6.86 -1.17 -2.45
N ILE A 232 7.60 -0.11 -2.14
CA ILE A 232 9.05 -0.05 -2.35
C ILE A 232 9.75 -0.30 -1.01
N ASP A 233 10.76 -1.17 -1.00
CA ASP A 233 11.70 -1.31 0.10
C ASP A 233 13.13 -1.01 -0.39
N PRO A 234 13.70 0.17 -0.06
CA PRO A 234 15.06 0.54 -0.45
C PRO A 234 16.16 -0.01 0.47
N GLY A 235 15.81 -0.95 1.36
CA GLY A 235 16.65 -1.47 2.42
C GLY A 235 16.72 -0.55 3.64
N PHE A 236 17.14 -1.13 4.76
CA PHE A 236 17.28 -0.43 6.04
C PHE A 236 18.64 -0.72 6.67
N ASP A 237 19.48 0.30 6.76
CA ASP A 237 20.78 0.23 7.40
C ASP A 237 20.68 0.80 8.83
N PHE A 238 20.76 -0.10 9.82
CA PHE A 238 20.69 0.24 11.24
C PHE A 238 21.92 1.04 11.73
N GLU A 239 23.05 0.92 11.05
CA GLU A 239 24.29 1.62 11.41
C GLU A 239 24.36 3.00 10.73
N ASN A 240 23.66 3.18 9.61
CA ASN A 240 23.66 4.42 8.84
C ASN A 240 22.24 4.96 8.55
N LEU A 241 21.57 5.43 9.61
CA LEU A 241 20.25 6.05 9.49
C LEU A 241 20.20 7.27 8.54
N SER A 242 21.33 7.98 8.38
CA SER A 242 21.43 9.10 7.44
C SER A 242 21.21 8.64 5.99
N SER A 243 21.83 7.52 5.62
CA SER A 243 21.64 6.89 4.31
C SER A 243 20.17 6.48 4.09
N VAL A 244 19.54 5.86 5.09
CA VAL A 244 18.13 5.46 5.03
C VAL A 244 17.22 6.68 4.81
N ILE A 245 17.37 7.73 5.61
CA ILE A 245 16.57 8.97 5.47
C ILE A 245 16.77 9.58 4.09
N ASN A 246 18.00 9.61 3.57
CA ASN A 246 18.29 10.12 2.24
C ASN A 246 17.58 9.32 1.15
N LYS A 247 17.58 7.98 1.21
CA LYS A 247 16.84 7.14 0.24
C LYS A 247 15.33 7.43 0.28
N LEU A 248 14.74 7.52 1.47
CA LEU A 248 13.32 7.86 1.65
C LEU A 248 12.97 9.25 1.08
N GLU A 249 13.84 10.23 1.32
CA GLU A 249 13.69 11.58 0.77
C GLU A 249 13.78 11.61 -0.75
N ILE A 250 14.76 10.89 -1.33
CA ILE A 250 14.92 10.77 -2.78
C ILE A 250 13.65 10.19 -3.41
N LEU A 251 13.14 9.07 -2.87
CA LEU A 251 11.92 8.42 -3.37
C LEU A 251 10.72 9.38 -3.32
N ARG A 252 10.49 10.05 -2.18
CA ARG A 252 9.39 11.01 -2.03
C ARG A 252 9.51 12.17 -3.00
N LYS A 253 10.71 12.77 -3.14
CA LYS A 253 10.96 13.88 -4.07
C LYS A 253 10.77 13.44 -5.51
N ALA A 254 11.24 12.25 -5.88
CA ALA A 254 11.11 11.73 -7.22
C ALA A 254 9.64 11.50 -7.60
N ALA A 255 8.85 10.90 -6.71
CA ALA A 255 7.41 10.77 -6.88
C ALA A 255 6.72 12.12 -7.11
N ILE A 256 7.00 13.13 -6.26
CA ILE A 256 6.44 14.49 -6.38
C ILE A 256 6.86 15.17 -7.71
N LYS A 257 8.03 14.80 -8.26
CA LYS A 257 8.54 15.23 -9.56
C LYS A 257 8.05 14.36 -10.73
N ASP A 258 7.06 13.49 -10.51
CA ASP A 258 6.44 12.63 -11.52
C ASP A 258 7.38 11.58 -12.12
N VAL A 259 8.37 11.12 -11.33
CA VAL A 259 9.12 9.91 -11.66
C VAL A 259 8.24 8.70 -11.33
N LYS A 260 7.56 8.19 -12.36
CA LYS A 260 6.51 7.17 -12.24
C LYS A 260 6.99 5.90 -11.57
N GLU A 261 8.21 5.50 -11.85
CA GLU A 261 8.88 4.32 -11.28
C GLU A 261 9.02 4.39 -9.74
N PHE A 262 9.03 5.59 -9.16
CA PHE A 262 9.14 5.81 -7.72
C PHE A 262 7.84 6.34 -7.10
N SER A 263 6.74 6.32 -7.84
CA SER A 263 5.43 6.86 -7.42
C SER A 263 4.62 5.92 -6.54
N PHE A 264 5.29 5.17 -5.66
CA PHE A 264 4.71 4.11 -4.83
C PHE A 264 5.05 4.32 -3.34
N PRO A 265 4.21 3.80 -2.41
CA PRO A 265 4.52 3.86 -0.98
C PRO A 265 5.81 3.11 -0.66
N VAL A 266 6.44 3.54 0.44
CA VAL A 266 7.57 2.89 1.10
C VAL A 266 7.10 2.42 2.46
#